data_AF-X1A2F9-F1
#
_entry.id   AF-X1A2F9-F1
#
_cell.length_a   1.000
_cell.length_b   1.000
_cell.length_c   1.000
_cell.angle_alpha   90.00
_cell.angle_beta   90.00
_cell.angle_gamma   90.00
#
_symmetry.space_group_name_H-M   'P 1'
#
loop_
_entity.id
_entity.type
_entity.pdbx_description
1 polymer ?
#
loop_
_entity_poly.entity_id
_entity_poly.type
_entity_poly.pdbx_seq_one_letter_code
_entity_poly.pdbx_strand_id
1 'polypeptide(L)'
;MKQNGYEIDDKVTYEQMKNFVERDDYRIKIDKMWHIGNILDIVDILIPLLMARNWSLLIIKPKDQFFICSDSPESLIWTKPVPAFWSPGFGMPDTELVMPLNKKQALIASFEEESKTYHAPLKVITKVNDRTRMSSHRFIYSPEEDFVWTKKDGKIGNIDDLILEIKSKRQERQIQEDS
;
A
#
# COMPACT_ATOMS: atom_id res chain seq x y z
N MET A 1 -20.37 7.00 -37.23
CA MET A 1 -20.25 5.53 -37.13
C MET A 1 -20.68 5.12 -35.73
N LYS A 2 -21.63 4.20 -35.56
CA LYS A 2 -22.05 3.70 -34.24
C LYS A 2 -21.13 2.55 -33.82
N GLN A 3 -20.42 2.71 -32.72
CA GLN A 3 -19.84 1.61 -31.96
C GLN A 3 -20.26 1.77 -30.50
N ASN A 4 -20.95 0.77 -29.95
CA ASN A 4 -21.31 0.60 -28.54
C ASN A 4 -22.47 1.44 -27.94
N GLY A 5 -23.47 1.83 -28.74
CA GLY A 5 -24.81 2.16 -28.21
C GLY A 5 -24.97 3.50 -27.46
N TYR A 6 -23.96 4.37 -27.47
CA TYR A 6 -24.09 5.77 -27.06
C TYR A 6 -24.02 6.68 -28.30
N GLU A 7 -24.90 7.69 -28.36
CA GLU A 7 -24.78 8.77 -29.34
C GLU A 7 -23.63 9.67 -28.90
N ILE A 8 -22.52 9.62 -29.64
CA ILE A 8 -21.47 10.62 -29.50
C ILE A 8 -22.02 11.90 -30.12
N ASP A 9 -22.27 12.92 -29.30
CA ASP A 9 -22.64 14.24 -29.79
C ASP A 9 -21.42 14.84 -30.51
N ASP A 10 -21.46 14.88 -31.85
CA ASP A 10 -20.40 15.45 -32.71
C ASP A 10 -20.14 16.95 -32.44
N LYS A 11 -20.85 17.58 -31.49
CA LYS A 11 -20.71 18.99 -31.11
C LYS A 11 -19.61 19.29 -30.10
N VAL A 12 -19.00 18.28 -29.48
CA VAL A 12 -17.91 18.52 -28.50
C VAL A 12 -16.57 18.57 -29.22
N THR A 13 -15.96 19.76 -29.27
CA THR A 13 -14.64 19.92 -29.87
C THR A 13 -13.53 19.39 -28.94
N TYR A 14 -12.38 19.04 -29.52
CA TYR A 14 -11.20 18.63 -28.76
C TYR A 14 -10.83 19.65 -27.67
N GLU A 15 -10.85 20.94 -27.99
CA GLU A 15 -10.53 22.00 -27.04
C GLU A 15 -11.54 22.07 -25.88
N GLN A 16 -12.82 21.77 -26.13
CA GLN A 16 -13.83 21.72 -25.06
C GLN A 16 -13.60 20.53 -24.13
N MET A 17 -13.27 19.35 -24.66
CA MET A 17 -12.95 18.17 -23.85
C MET A 17 -11.65 18.37 -23.05
N LYS A 18 -10.63 18.95 -23.68
CA LYS A 18 -9.35 19.29 -23.03
C LYS A 18 -9.57 20.25 -21.86
N ASN A 19 -10.30 21.35 -22.09
CA ASN A 19 -10.63 22.31 -21.03
C ASN A 19 -11.47 21.69 -19.90
N PHE A 20 -12.37 20.75 -20.21
CA PHE A 20 -13.17 20.04 -19.20
C PHE A 20 -12.30 19.12 -18.32
N VAL A 21 -11.36 18.38 -18.92
CA VAL A 21 -10.40 17.55 -18.18
C VAL A 21 -9.43 18.41 -17.36
N GLU A 22 -8.90 19.49 -17.94
CA GLU A 22 -7.94 20.40 -17.27
C GLU A 22 -8.57 21.15 -16.08
N ARG A 23 -9.88 21.40 -16.09
CA ARG A 23 -10.58 22.05 -14.97
C ARG A 23 -10.90 21.12 -13.82
N ASP A 24 -10.74 19.81 -13.99
CA ASP A 24 -11.13 18.78 -13.01
C ASP A 24 -12.58 18.92 -12.48
N ASP A 25 -13.46 19.55 -13.28
CA ASP A 25 -14.87 19.85 -12.97
C ASP A 25 -15.77 18.62 -13.15
N TYR A 26 -15.29 17.44 -12.74
CA TYR A 26 -16.04 16.19 -12.81
C TYR A 26 -15.80 15.35 -11.57
N ARG A 27 -16.87 14.69 -11.11
CA ARG A 27 -16.78 13.72 -10.03
C ARG A 27 -16.94 12.33 -10.62
N ILE A 28 -15.83 11.59 -10.73
CA ILE A 28 -15.91 10.16 -11.02
C ILE A 28 -16.57 9.49 -9.82
N LYS A 29 -17.79 8.98 -10.02
CA LYS A 29 -18.49 8.16 -9.03
C LYS A 29 -18.50 6.74 -9.55
N ILE A 30 -17.60 5.92 -9.04
CA ILE A 30 -17.63 4.49 -9.32
C ILE A 30 -18.72 3.87 -8.46
N ASP A 31 -19.57 3.05 -9.08
CA ASP A 31 -20.62 2.35 -8.37
C ASP A 31 -20.03 1.31 -7.41
N LYS A 32 -20.52 1.26 -6.17
CA LYS A 32 -20.05 0.30 -5.16
C LYS A 32 -20.26 -1.15 -5.59
N MET A 33 -21.37 -1.45 -6.27
CA MET A 33 -21.66 -2.78 -6.79
C MET A 33 -20.72 -3.15 -7.93
N TRP A 34 -20.30 -2.17 -8.74
CA TRP A 34 -19.25 -2.40 -9.74
C TRP A 34 -17.93 -2.78 -9.08
N HIS A 35 -17.51 -2.09 -8.01
CA HIS A 35 -16.33 -2.48 -7.23
C HIS A 35 -16.45 -3.87 -6.62
N ILE A 36 -17.59 -4.20 -6.01
CA ILE A 36 -17.82 -5.54 -5.43
C ILE A 36 -17.77 -6.61 -6.52
N GLY A 37 -18.39 -6.37 -7.69
CA GLY A 37 -18.33 -7.27 -8.82
C GLY A 37 -16.89 -7.57 -9.25
N ASN A 38 -16.08 -6.53 -9.46
CA ASN A 38 -14.66 -6.70 -9.81
C ASN A 38 -13.87 -7.47 -8.74
N ILE A 39 -14.16 -7.25 -7.45
CA ILE A 39 -13.53 -8.02 -6.36
C ILE A 39 -13.91 -9.50 -6.49
N LEU A 40 -15.19 -9.81 -6.68
CA LEU A 40 -15.63 -11.20 -6.84
C LEU A 40 -15.00 -11.88 -8.07
N ASP A 41 -14.86 -11.14 -9.18
CA ASP A 41 -14.24 -11.64 -10.40
C ASP A 41 -12.75 -11.97 -10.19
N ILE A 42 -12.03 -11.19 -9.37
CA ILE A 42 -10.59 -11.42 -9.13
C ILE A 42 -10.32 -12.42 -8.02
N VAL A 43 -11.29 -12.67 -7.12
CA VAL A 43 -11.12 -13.53 -5.95
C VAL A 43 -10.72 -14.96 -6.32
N ASP A 44 -11.30 -15.52 -7.39
CA ASP A 44 -10.98 -16.87 -7.87
C ASP A 44 -9.53 -17.01 -8.35
N ILE A 45 -8.89 -15.91 -8.77
CA ILE A 45 -7.48 -15.87 -9.15
C ILE A 45 -6.61 -15.56 -7.93
N LEU A 46 -7.03 -14.61 -7.10
CA LEU A 46 -6.25 -14.09 -5.99
C LEU A 46 -6.11 -15.11 -4.85
N ILE A 47 -7.19 -15.80 -4.46
CA ILE A 47 -7.16 -16.76 -3.36
C ILE A 47 -6.13 -17.87 -3.60
N PRO A 48 -6.10 -18.56 -4.76
CA PRO A 48 -5.07 -19.55 -5.04
C PRO A 48 -3.65 -19.00 -4.95
N LEU A 49 -3.39 -17.79 -5.44
CA LEU A 49 -2.08 -17.14 -5.36
C LEU A 49 -1.67 -16.85 -3.91
N LEU A 50 -2.62 -16.42 -3.07
CA LEU A 50 -2.38 -16.21 -1.65
C LEU A 50 -2.16 -17.54 -0.91
N MET A 51 -2.92 -18.58 -1.24
CA MET A 51 -2.78 -19.91 -0.64
C MET A 51 -1.49 -20.62 -1.05
N ALA A 52 -0.96 -20.35 -2.24
CA ALA A 52 0.28 -20.91 -2.72
C ALA A 52 1.53 -20.35 -2.03
N ARG A 53 1.40 -19.25 -1.26
CA ARG A 53 2.48 -18.71 -0.44
C ARG A 53 2.60 -19.48 0.86
N ASN A 54 3.83 -19.55 1.36
CA ASN A 54 4.15 -20.06 2.67
C ASN A 54 3.94 -18.96 3.70
N TRP A 55 2.96 -19.15 4.59
CA TRP A 55 2.58 -18.19 5.62
C TRP A 55 3.34 -18.43 6.92
N SER A 56 4.02 -17.40 7.38
CA SER A 56 4.73 -17.37 8.64
C SER A 56 4.13 -16.35 9.59
N LEU A 57 4.21 -16.64 10.89
CA LEU A 57 3.70 -15.77 11.95
C LEU A 57 4.86 -15.07 12.66
N LEU A 58 4.84 -13.74 12.65
CA LEU A 58 5.75 -12.90 13.42
C LEU A 58 5.13 -12.56 14.76
N ILE A 59 5.86 -12.80 15.86
CA ILE A 59 5.40 -12.51 17.22
C ILE A 59 6.41 -11.60 17.92
N ILE A 60 5.92 -10.48 18.47
CA ILE A 60 6.71 -9.58 19.32
C ILE A 60 6.61 -10.05 20.77
N LYS A 61 7.76 -10.36 21.41
CA LYS A 61 7.83 -10.67 22.85
C LYS A 61 7.96 -9.44 23.76
N PRO A 62 8.84 -8.46 23.47
CA PRO A 62 9.00 -7.30 24.34
C PRO A 62 7.70 -6.54 24.52
N LYS A 63 7.43 -6.07 25.74
CA LYS A 63 6.15 -5.39 26.07
C LYS A 63 6.08 -4.00 25.44
N ASP A 64 7.21 -3.32 25.36
CA ASP A 64 7.44 -1.96 24.87
C ASP A 64 7.52 -1.82 23.35
N GLN A 65 7.61 -2.93 22.61
CA GLN A 65 7.69 -2.93 21.15
C GLN A 65 6.37 -3.37 20.53
N PHE A 66 6.01 -2.83 19.37
CA PHE A 66 4.75 -3.19 18.71
C PHE A 66 4.78 -2.95 17.20
N PHE A 67 3.91 -3.68 16.50
CA PHE A 67 3.56 -3.37 15.13
C PHE A 67 2.52 -2.25 15.10
N ILE A 68 2.63 -1.37 14.11
CA ILE A 68 1.54 -0.47 13.72
C ILE A 68 0.61 -1.17 12.73
N CYS A 69 -0.61 -0.67 12.61
CA CYS A 69 -1.59 -1.10 11.60
C CYS A 69 -1.98 0.11 10.74
N SER A 70 -2.72 -0.12 9.66
CA SER A 70 -3.23 0.96 8.80
C SER A 70 -4.59 0.59 8.22
N ASP A 71 -5.19 1.52 7.48
CA ASP A 71 -6.39 1.29 6.68
C ASP A 71 -6.14 0.46 5.39
N SER A 72 -4.88 0.10 5.11
CA SER A 72 -4.46 -0.80 4.04
C SER A 72 -3.46 -1.80 4.63
N PRO A 73 -3.95 -2.87 5.26
CA PRO A 73 -3.15 -3.68 6.18
C PRO A 73 -2.06 -4.50 5.49
N GLU A 74 -2.14 -4.70 4.18
CA GLU A 74 -1.19 -5.46 3.39
C GLU A 74 -0.11 -4.60 2.75
N SER A 75 1.11 -5.12 2.77
CA SER A 75 2.25 -4.57 2.04
C SER A 75 2.87 -5.68 1.19
N LEU A 76 2.71 -5.59 -0.12
CA LEU A 76 3.39 -6.45 -1.09
C LEU A 76 4.68 -5.74 -1.56
N ILE A 77 5.82 -6.39 -1.38
CA ILE A 77 7.13 -5.82 -1.70
C ILE A 77 8.02 -6.84 -2.41
N TRP A 78 9.00 -6.34 -3.15
CA TRP A 78 10.08 -7.17 -3.69
C TRP A 78 11.09 -7.52 -2.59
N THR A 79 11.56 -8.76 -2.56
CA THR A 79 12.64 -9.22 -1.66
C THR A 79 14.03 -8.85 -2.20
N LYS A 80 14.11 -8.48 -3.47
CA LYS A 80 15.32 -8.02 -4.16
C LYS A 80 15.18 -6.59 -4.69
N PRO A 81 16.29 -5.86 -4.90
CA PRO A 81 16.25 -4.55 -5.54
C PRO A 81 15.65 -4.64 -6.95
N VAL A 82 14.68 -3.78 -7.24
CA VAL A 82 14.09 -3.60 -8.57
C VAL A 82 13.99 -2.11 -8.90
N PRO A 83 13.85 -1.74 -10.19
CA PRO A 83 13.58 -0.35 -10.56
C PRO A 83 12.31 0.20 -9.90
N ALA A 84 12.33 1.46 -9.47
CA ALA A 84 11.28 2.06 -8.64
C ALA A 84 9.88 2.11 -9.30
N PHE A 85 9.80 2.02 -10.63
CA PHE A 85 8.53 2.05 -11.38
C PHE A 85 7.86 0.67 -11.47
N TRP A 86 8.45 -0.39 -10.93
CA TRP A 86 7.89 -1.74 -10.96
C TRP A 86 7.28 -2.13 -9.62
N SER A 87 5.95 -2.05 -9.55
CA SER A 87 5.20 -2.57 -8.40
C SER A 87 5.08 -4.11 -8.51
N PRO A 88 5.20 -4.84 -7.39
CA PRO A 88 5.05 -6.29 -7.39
C PRO A 88 3.58 -6.70 -7.62
N GLY A 89 3.39 -7.85 -8.25
CA GLY A 89 2.09 -8.53 -8.36
C GLY A 89 2.02 -9.76 -7.44
N PHE A 90 0.81 -10.13 -6.99
CA PHE A 90 0.61 -11.23 -6.02
C PHE A 90 1.10 -12.60 -6.49
N GLY A 91 1.20 -12.83 -7.80
CA GLY A 91 1.71 -14.08 -8.38
C GLY A 91 3.20 -14.07 -8.75
N MET A 92 3.95 -13.02 -8.40
CA MET A 92 5.36 -12.91 -8.78
C MET A 92 6.27 -13.54 -7.71
N PRO A 93 7.30 -14.32 -8.10
CA PRO A 93 8.33 -14.77 -7.19
C PRO A 93 9.20 -13.60 -6.71
N ASP A 94 10.05 -13.83 -5.73
CA ASP A 94 10.88 -12.82 -5.07
C ASP A 94 10.04 -11.68 -4.49
N THR A 95 8.86 -12.01 -4.00
CA THR A 95 7.96 -11.05 -3.34
C THR A 95 7.51 -11.56 -1.98
N GLU A 96 7.37 -10.62 -1.07
CA GLU A 96 6.94 -10.85 0.30
C GLU A 96 5.70 -10.01 0.58
N LEU A 97 4.67 -10.67 1.09
CA LEU A 97 3.45 -10.04 1.56
C LEU A 97 3.51 -9.95 3.07
N VAL A 98 3.37 -8.76 3.63
CA VAL A 98 3.32 -8.54 5.08
C VAL A 98 1.96 -7.99 5.46
N MET A 99 1.38 -8.49 6.55
CA MET A 99 0.11 -8.02 7.08
C MET A 99 0.13 -7.99 8.61
N PRO A 100 0.29 -6.83 9.26
CA PRO A 100 0.07 -6.71 10.70
C PRO A 100 -1.36 -7.06 11.06
N LEU A 101 -1.53 -7.99 12.00
CA LEU A 101 -2.85 -8.41 12.49
C LEU A 101 -3.25 -7.62 13.73
N ASN A 102 -2.27 -7.32 14.59
CA ASN A 102 -2.42 -6.53 15.79
C ASN A 102 -1.05 -6.03 16.27
N LYS A 103 -1.04 -5.31 17.39
CA LYS A 103 0.19 -4.73 17.97
C LYS A 103 1.31 -5.73 18.31
N LYS A 104 1.05 -7.05 18.38
CA LYS A 104 2.05 -8.08 18.71
C LYS A 104 2.25 -9.15 17.63
N GLN A 105 1.39 -9.18 16.61
CA GLN A 105 1.38 -10.24 15.61
C GLN A 105 1.26 -9.68 14.21
N ALA A 106 2.06 -10.24 13.29
CA ALA A 106 1.96 -9.96 11.87
C ALA A 106 2.13 -11.26 11.07
N LEU A 107 1.48 -11.35 9.93
CA LEU A 107 1.72 -12.39 8.95
C LEU A 107 2.76 -11.93 7.95
N ILE A 108 3.57 -12.89 7.49
CA ILE A 108 4.51 -12.71 6.40
C ILE A 108 4.40 -13.90 5.46
N ALA A 109 4.35 -13.66 4.16
CA ALA A 109 4.13 -14.71 3.18
C ALA A 109 4.99 -14.52 1.94
N SER A 110 5.76 -15.55 1.59
CA SER A 110 6.60 -15.63 0.39
C SER A 110 6.40 -16.99 -0.29
N PHE A 111 6.86 -17.13 -1.54
CA PHE A 111 6.81 -18.44 -2.20
C PHE A 111 8.02 -19.30 -1.83
N GLU A 112 9.12 -18.65 -1.44
CA GLU A 112 10.44 -19.23 -1.35
C GLU A 112 10.83 -19.68 0.06
N GLU A 113 10.29 -19.02 1.09
CA GLU A 113 10.62 -19.36 2.48
C GLU A 113 9.65 -20.41 3.05
N GLU A 114 10.09 -21.22 4.00
CA GLU A 114 9.21 -22.16 4.69
C GLU A 114 8.32 -21.48 5.73
N SER A 115 7.07 -21.94 5.85
CA SER A 115 6.11 -21.51 6.86
C SER A 115 6.59 -21.80 8.29
N LYS A 116 6.84 -20.76 9.08
CA LYS A 116 7.35 -20.87 10.47
C LYS A 116 6.77 -19.76 11.36
N THR A 117 6.93 -19.93 12.67
CA THR A 117 6.67 -18.86 13.64
C THR A 117 8.00 -18.26 14.08
N TYR A 118 8.14 -16.95 13.98
CA TYR A 118 9.34 -16.22 14.35
C TYR A 118 9.07 -15.23 15.48
N HIS A 119 10.07 -15.05 16.34
CA HIS A 119 10.11 -13.89 17.22
C HIS A 119 10.71 -12.71 16.46
N ALA A 120 9.94 -11.64 16.31
CA ALA A 120 10.37 -10.47 15.55
C ALA A 120 11.41 -9.67 16.37
N PRO A 121 12.69 -9.61 15.95
CA PRO A 121 13.63 -8.67 16.55
C PRO A 121 13.29 -7.24 16.14
N LEU A 122 13.84 -6.25 16.84
CA LEU A 122 13.60 -4.83 16.58
C LEU A 122 13.76 -4.45 15.09
N LYS A 123 14.80 -4.98 14.44
CA LYS A 123 15.05 -4.75 13.00
C LYS A 123 13.92 -5.24 12.08
N VAL A 124 13.23 -6.32 12.46
CA VAL A 124 12.05 -6.79 11.70
C VAL A 124 10.86 -5.91 12.02
N ILE A 125 10.67 -5.53 13.29
CA ILE A 125 9.58 -4.64 13.72
C ILE A 125 9.65 -3.30 12.98
N THR A 126 10.82 -2.65 12.93
CA THR A 126 10.99 -1.37 12.24
C THR A 126 10.76 -1.46 10.74
N LYS A 127 11.06 -2.60 10.12
CA LYS A 127 10.81 -2.84 8.68
C LYS A 127 9.34 -3.08 8.39
N VAL A 128 8.67 -3.89 9.21
CA VAL A 128 7.23 -4.12 9.09
C VAL A 128 6.48 -2.79 9.26
N ASN A 129 6.81 -2.01 10.29
CA ASN A 129 6.18 -0.71 10.53
C ASN A 129 6.42 0.27 9.38
N ASP A 130 7.63 0.32 8.82
CA ASP A 130 7.90 1.17 7.66
C ASP A 130 7.06 0.77 6.45
N ARG A 131 6.95 -0.54 6.15
CA ARG A 131 6.11 -1.05 5.07
C ARG A 131 4.64 -0.70 5.28
N THR A 132 4.10 -0.94 6.47
CA THR A 132 2.71 -0.60 6.81
C THR A 132 2.42 0.90 6.67
N ARG A 133 3.35 1.75 7.09
CA ARG A 133 3.27 3.20 6.91
C ARG A 133 3.28 3.58 5.44
N MET A 134 4.19 3.01 4.65
CA MET A 134 4.30 3.29 3.22
C MET A 134 3.08 2.82 2.42
N SER A 135 2.43 1.73 2.84
CA SER A 135 1.21 1.20 2.22
C SER A 135 -0.08 1.88 2.70
N SER A 136 -0.03 2.67 3.78
CA SER A 136 -1.23 3.33 4.33
C SER A 136 -1.85 4.31 3.34
N HIS A 137 -3.18 4.32 3.27
CA HIS A 137 -3.90 5.25 2.40
C HIS A 137 -4.21 6.54 3.15
N ARG A 138 -4.85 6.45 4.32
CA ARG A 138 -5.27 7.62 5.10
C ARG A 138 -4.87 7.54 6.55
N PHE A 139 -4.84 6.36 7.14
CA PHE A 139 -4.69 6.21 8.58
C PHE A 139 -3.63 5.19 8.96
N ILE A 140 -2.84 5.57 9.95
CA ILE A 140 -1.94 4.67 10.68
C ILE A 140 -2.49 4.57 12.10
N TYR A 141 -2.58 3.35 12.60
CA TYR A 141 -3.03 3.03 13.94
C TYR A 141 -1.84 2.52 14.75
N SER A 142 -1.58 3.19 15.87
CA SER A 142 -0.54 2.85 16.82
C SER A 142 -1.16 2.68 18.22
N PRO A 143 -0.72 1.70 19.02
CA PRO A 143 -1.16 1.57 20.41
C PRO A 143 -0.65 2.70 21.32
N GLU A 144 0.45 3.37 20.94
CA GLU A 144 1.07 4.47 21.67
C GLU A 144 1.29 5.68 20.75
N GLU A 145 1.61 6.84 21.32
CA GLU A 145 1.84 8.08 20.57
C GLU A 145 3.07 8.03 19.66
N ASP A 146 4.12 7.30 20.05
CA ASP A 146 5.35 7.15 19.27
C ASP A 146 5.52 5.71 18.78
N PHE A 147 6.22 5.50 17.67
CA PHE A 147 6.55 4.17 17.15
C PHE A 147 7.81 4.18 16.29
N VAL A 148 8.48 3.03 16.27
CA VAL A 148 9.73 2.87 15.53
C VAL A 148 9.49 2.40 14.10
N TRP A 149 10.27 2.94 13.16
CA TRP A 149 10.25 2.56 11.74
C TRP A 149 11.65 2.73 11.13
N THR A 150 11.85 2.18 9.93
CA THR A 150 13.14 2.25 9.21
C THR A 150 13.13 3.43 8.25
N LYS A 151 14.02 4.39 8.44
CA LYS A 151 14.17 5.56 7.56
C LYS A 151 14.84 5.17 6.24
N LYS A 152 14.75 6.08 5.25
CA LYS A 152 15.41 5.93 3.94
C LYS A 152 16.93 5.71 4.05
N ASP A 153 17.57 6.27 5.08
CA ASP A 153 19.01 6.10 5.36
C ASP A 153 19.33 4.80 6.12
N GLY A 154 18.33 3.94 6.35
CA GLY A 154 18.45 2.68 7.07
C GLY A 154 18.48 2.81 8.60
N LYS A 155 18.42 4.02 9.16
CA LYS A 155 18.37 4.23 10.62
C LYS A 155 16.95 4.02 11.15
N ILE A 156 16.85 3.81 12.46
CA ILE A 156 15.58 3.78 13.16
C ILE A 156 15.10 5.22 13.36
N GLY A 157 13.86 5.51 12.98
CA GLY A 157 13.18 6.78 13.21
C GLY A 157 11.97 6.63 14.14
N ASN A 158 11.40 7.77 14.51
CA ASN A 158 10.24 7.90 15.40
C ASN A 158 9.11 8.72 14.73
N ILE A 159 8.05 9.06 15.47
CA ILE A 159 6.91 9.80 14.92
C ILE A 159 7.27 11.25 14.52
N ASP A 160 8.17 11.91 15.24
CA ASP A 160 8.63 13.27 14.90
C ASP A 160 9.34 13.30 13.55
N ASP A 161 10.23 12.33 13.33
CA ASP A 161 10.90 12.10 12.04
C ASP A 161 9.87 11.92 10.92
N LEU A 162 8.78 11.18 11.17
CA LEU A 162 7.72 10.93 10.20
C LEU A 162 6.92 12.20 9.89
N ILE A 163 6.54 12.97 10.91
CA ILE A 163 5.79 14.22 10.74
C ILE A 163 6.60 15.21 9.92
N LEU A 164 7.90 15.30 10.17
CA LEU A 164 8.82 16.11 9.37
C LEU A 164 8.85 15.64 7.91
N GLU A 165 8.98 14.32 7.65
CA GLU A 165 8.96 13.77 6.28
C GLU A 165 7.66 14.11 5.53
N ILE A 166 6.50 14.01 6.19
CA ILE A 166 5.19 14.32 5.59
C ILE A 166 5.08 15.82 5.26
N LYS A 167 5.54 16.70 6.16
CA LYS A 167 5.50 18.15 5.95
C LYS A 167 6.36 18.56 4.75
N SER A 168 7.59 18.04 4.64
CA SER A 168 8.48 18.33 3.52
C SER A 168 7.87 17.89 2.18
N LYS A 169 7.31 16.68 2.10
CA LYS A 169 6.64 16.18 0.87
C LYS A 169 5.43 17.02 0.46
N ARG A 170 4.68 17.58 1.40
CA ARG A 170 3.54 18.46 1.10
C ARG A 170 4.01 19.79 0.51
N GLN A 171 5.08 20.36 1.04
CA GLN A 171 5.69 21.58 0.50
C GLN A 171 6.23 21.36 -0.91
N GLU A 172 6.91 20.25 -1.16
CA GLU A 172 7.42 19.90 -2.50
C GLU A 172 6.31 19.80 -3.55
N ARG A 173 5.15 19.19 -3.20
CA ARG A 173 4.00 19.11 -4.12
C ARG A 173 3.38 20.47 -4.41
N GLN A 174 3.22 21.32 -3.40
CA GLN A 174 2.68 22.67 -3.60
C GLN A 174 3.57 23.50 -4.54
N ILE A 175 4.89 23.41 -4.40
CA ILE A 175 5.84 24.11 -5.27
C ILE A 175 5.76 23.60 -6.73
N GLN A 176 5.52 22.30 -6.93
CA GLN A 176 5.36 21.70 -8.26
C GLN A 176 4.01 22.02 -8.92
N GLU A 177 2.96 22.28 -8.14
CA GLU A 177 1.64 22.68 -8.64
C GLU A 177 1.58 24.18 -8.99
N ASP A 178 2.43 25.00 -8.35
CA ASP A 178 2.51 26.46 -8.57
C ASP A 178 3.55 26.89 -9.64
N SER A 179 4.33 25.95 -10.21
CA SER A 179 5.35 26.21 -11.26
C SER A 179 4.90 25.77 -12.64
#